data_AF-A0A6P7FU04-F1
#
_entry.id   AF-A0A6P7FU04-F1
#
_cell.length_a   1.000
_cell.length_b   1.000
_cell.length_c   1.000
_cell.angle_alpha   90.00
_cell.angle_beta   90.00
_cell.angle_gamma   90.00
#
_symmetry.space_group_name_H-M   'P 1'
#
loop_
_entity.id
_entity.type
_entity.pdbx_description
1 polymer ?
#
loop_
_entity_poly.entity_id
_entity_poly.type
_entity_poly.pdbx_seq_one_letter_code
_entity_poly.pdbx_strand_id
1 'polypeptide(L)'
;MVEEEQRFKNINQNGKITYKRQLGSRTYGNFNEEQVNQALHDVLENGLSLRKAAKKYKLSYGTLNNKYHGRKIKKIGGQSVFIYEEEVAIINSILTCADWGYPLSAMDLRRFVKSFLALN
;
A
#
# COMPACT_ATOMS: atom_id res chain seq x y z
N MET A 1 9.76 -14.55 33.74
CA MET A 1 10.55 -13.36 33.37
C MET A 1 11.45 -13.55 32.15
N VAL A 2 11.65 -14.76 31.62
CA VAL A 2 12.61 -15.02 30.50
C VAL A 2 11.93 -15.11 29.11
N GLU A 3 10.59 -15.22 29.06
CA GLU A 3 9.85 -15.38 27.79
C GLU A 3 9.49 -14.05 27.09
N GLU A 4 9.36 -12.94 27.83
CA GLU A 4 9.02 -11.64 27.24
C GLU A 4 10.20 -11.01 26.49
N GLU A 5 11.44 -11.25 26.95
CA GLU A 5 12.66 -10.76 26.29
C GLU A 5 12.91 -11.42 24.92
N GLN A 6 12.36 -12.61 24.68
CA GLN A 6 12.50 -13.31 23.39
C GLN A 6 11.63 -12.68 22.29
N ARG A 7 10.57 -11.94 22.66
CA ARG A 7 9.61 -11.37 21.71
C ARG A 7 10.14 -10.13 20.96
N PHE A 8 11.18 -9.49 21.50
CA PHE A 8 11.76 -8.25 20.97
C PHE A 8 13.04 -8.44 20.14
N LYS A 9 13.48 -9.70 19.91
CA LYS A 9 14.77 -9.99 19.24
C LYS A 9 14.78 -9.85 17.70
N ASN A 10 13.71 -9.36 17.08
CA ASN A 10 13.61 -9.20 15.61
C ASN A 10 13.48 -7.74 15.16
N ILE A 11 14.19 -6.83 15.83
CA ILE A 11 14.27 -5.42 15.41
C ILE A 11 15.61 -5.23 14.72
N ASN A 12 15.59 -5.16 13.39
CA ASN A 12 16.75 -4.74 12.62
C ASN A 12 16.96 -3.23 12.85
N GLN A 13 18.21 -2.75 12.80
CA GLN A 13 18.68 -1.44 13.31
C GLN A 13 18.01 -0.17 12.70
N ASN A 14 17.04 -0.33 11.79
CA ASN A 14 16.28 0.75 11.14
C ASN A 14 14.77 0.73 11.45
N GLY A 15 14.31 -0.01 12.47
CA GLY A 15 12.94 0.08 12.99
C GLY A 15 11.81 -0.35 12.04
N LYS A 16 12.11 -0.96 10.89
CA LYS A 16 11.09 -1.49 9.96
C LYS A 16 10.90 -2.99 10.15
N ILE A 17 9.68 -3.39 10.53
CA ILE A 17 9.23 -4.77 10.46
C ILE A 17 9.18 -5.17 8.98
N THR A 18 10.14 -5.97 8.50
CA THR A 18 10.08 -6.54 7.16
C THR A 18 9.18 -7.76 7.15
N TYR A 19 7.98 -7.60 6.59
CA TYR A 19 7.01 -8.69 6.43
C TYR A 19 7.58 -9.81 5.54
N LYS A 20 7.79 -11.01 6.10
CA LYS A 20 8.18 -12.20 5.32
C LYS A 20 6.95 -12.76 4.61
N ARG A 21 6.90 -12.63 3.27
CA ARG A 21 5.82 -13.21 2.45
C ARG A 21 5.83 -14.75 2.52
N GLN A 22 4.64 -15.36 2.59
CA GLN A 22 4.49 -16.80 2.46
C GLN A 22 4.91 -17.25 1.06
N LEU A 23 5.78 -18.27 0.98
CA LEU A 23 6.17 -18.92 -0.27
C LEU A 23 4.93 -19.49 -0.97
N GLY A 24 4.73 -19.17 -2.24
CA GLY A 24 3.55 -19.58 -3.02
C GLY A 24 2.34 -18.65 -2.92
N SER A 25 2.40 -17.57 -2.14
CA SER A 25 1.36 -16.53 -2.15
C SER A 25 1.27 -15.84 -3.52
N ARG A 26 0.05 -15.43 -3.91
CA ARG A 26 -0.21 -14.78 -5.21
C ARG A 26 0.64 -13.51 -5.36
N THR A 27 1.51 -13.47 -6.35
CA THR A 27 2.24 -12.26 -6.75
C THR A 27 1.30 -11.29 -7.45
N TYR A 28 0.94 -10.21 -6.77
CA TYR A 28 0.23 -9.10 -7.41
C TYR A 28 1.23 -8.26 -8.19
N GLY A 29 1.04 -8.21 -9.52
CA GLY A 29 1.63 -7.22 -10.42
C GLY A 29 3.12 -6.94 -10.24
N ASN A 30 3.99 -7.91 -10.54
CA ASN A 30 5.44 -7.70 -10.61
C ASN A 30 5.82 -6.99 -11.93
N PHE A 31 5.31 -5.79 -12.18
CA PHE A 31 5.74 -4.98 -13.32
C PHE A 31 6.32 -3.66 -12.83
N ASN A 32 7.48 -3.30 -13.37
CA ASN A 32 8.11 -2.01 -13.10
C ASN A 32 7.27 -0.91 -13.78
N GLU A 33 6.94 0.15 -13.03
CA GLU A 33 6.19 1.31 -13.56
C GLU A 33 6.95 1.98 -14.72
N GLU A 34 8.28 2.00 -14.68
CA GLU A 34 9.10 2.56 -15.75
C GLU A 34 8.91 1.80 -17.07
N GLN A 35 8.85 0.46 -17.00
CA GLN A 35 8.62 -0.39 -18.18
C GLN A 35 7.23 -0.16 -18.79
N VAL A 36 6.23 0.08 -17.95
CA VAL A 36 4.87 0.41 -18.40
C VAL A 36 4.86 1.76 -19.11
N ASN A 37 5.55 2.76 -18.56
CA ASN A 37 5.62 4.10 -19.15
C ASN A 37 6.34 4.09 -20.51
N GLN A 38 7.45 3.35 -20.62
CA GLN A 38 8.15 3.17 -21.89
C GLN A 38 7.28 2.44 -22.93
N ALA A 39 6.54 1.41 -22.52
CA ALA A 39 5.62 0.70 -23.41
C ALA A 39 4.47 1.60 -23.91
N LEU A 40 3.96 2.50 -23.08
CA LEU A 40 2.94 3.47 -23.48
C LEU A 40 3.51 4.52 -24.45
N HIS A 41 4.71 5.02 -24.18
CA HIS A 41 5.41 5.95 -25.07
C HIS A 41 5.60 5.34 -26.46
N ASP A 42 6.05 4.08 -26.54
CA ASP A 42 6.21 3.34 -27.79
C ASP A 42 4.90 3.13 -28.56
N VAL A 43 3.76 3.01 -27.86
CA VAL A 43 2.44 2.87 -28.51
C VAL A 43 1.98 4.20 -29.09
N LEU A 44 2.26 5.32 -28.39
CA LEU A 44 1.83 6.66 -28.80
C LEU A 44 2.73 7.26 -29.88
N GLU A 45 4.05 7.22 -29.68
CA GLU A 45 5.04 7.87 -30.56
C GLU A 45 5.46 6.98 -31.73
N ASN A 46 5.73 5.69 -31.46
CA ASN A 46 6.22 4.75 -32.47
C ASN A 46 5.09 4.00 -33.20
N GLY A 47 3.82 4.30 -32.89
CA GLY A 47 2.64 3.67 -33.52
C GLY A 47 2.55 2.15 -33.31
N LEU A 48 3.21 1.61 -32.27
CA LEU A 48 3.17 0.18 -32.00
C LEU A 48 1.79 -0.26 -31.51
N SER A 49 1.32 -1.41 -31.98
CA SER A 49 0.08 -1.98 -31.43
C SER A 49 0.29 -2.43 -29.98
N LEU A 50 -0.74 -2.29 -29.14
CA LEU A 50 -0.71 -2.71 -27.74
C LEU A 50 -0.24 -4.16 -27.56
N ARG A 51 -0.57 -5.06 -28.49
CA ARG A 51 -0.09 -6.46 -28.48
C ARG A 51 1.41 -6.57 -28.74
N LYS A 52 1.95 -5.79 -29.69
CA LYS A 52 3.39 -5.77 -30.00
C LYS A 52 4.18 -5.17 -28.83
N ALA A 53 3.71 -4.06 -28.28
CA ALA A 53 4.32 -3.43 -27.10
C ALA A 53 4.29 -4.36 -25.87
N ALA A 54 3.15 -5.03 -25.60
CA ALA A 54 3.05 -6.00 -24.51
C ALA A 54 4.07 -7.14 -24.65
N LYS A 55 4.26 -7.67 -25.87
CA LYS A 55 5.27 -8.71 -26.13
C LYS A 55 6.71 -8.19 -25.98
N LYS A 56 7.01 -6.99 -26.47
CA LYS A 56 8.33 -6.35 -26.39
C LYS A 56 8.77 -6.13 -24.95
N TYR A 57 7.87 -5.57 -24.13
CA TYR A 57 8.14 -5.22 -22.73
C TYR A 57 7.80 -6.33 -21.73
N LYS A 58 7.41 -7.53 -22.21
CA LYS A 58 6.98 -8.68 -21.40
C LYS A 58 5.88 -8.31 -20.37
N LEU A 59 4.98 -7.42 -20.76
CA LEU A 59 3.82 -7.01 -19.97
C LEU A 59 2.60 -7.83 -20.37
N SER A 60 1.67 -8.01 -19.44
CA SER A 60 0.37 -8.57 -19.80
C SER A 60 -0.39 -7.56 -20.67
N TYR A 61 -1.07 -8.05 -21.71
CA TYR A 61 -1.90 -7.20 -22.58
C TYR A 61 -2.95 -6.42 -21.78
N GLY A 62 -3.60 -7.08 -20.81
CA GLY A 62 -4.62 -6.47 -19.96
C GLY A 62 -4.07 -5.30 -19.14
N THR A 63 -2.85 -5.45 -18.58
CA THR A 63 -2.18 -4.37 -17.83
C THR A 63 -1.96 -3.14 -18.71
N LEU A 64 -1.39 -3.33 -19.90
CA LEU A 64 -1.09 -2.23 -20.81
C LEU A 64 -2.37 -1.58 -21.36
N ASN A 65 -3.38 -2.39 -21.69
CA ASN A 65 -4.68 -1.91 -22.15
C ASN A 65 -5.40 -1.08 -21.07
N ASN A 66 -5.38 -1.53 -19.82
CA ASN A 66 -5.96 -0.77 -18.71
C ASN A 66 -5.26 0.57 -18.50
N LYS A 67 -3.92 0.58 -18.56
CA LYS A 67 -3.13 1.80 -18.43
C LYS A 67 -3.34 2.77 -19.60
N TYR A 68 -3.39 2.27 -20.84
CA TYR A 68 -3.66 3.06 -22.03
C TYR A 68 -5.02 3.77 -21.97
N HIS A 69 -6.06 3.07 -21.50
CA HIS A 69 -7.41 3.65 -21.33
C HIS A 69 -7.61 4.38 -19.99
N GLY A 70 -6.57 4.58 -19.19
CA GLY A 70 -6.66 5.25 -17.89
C GLY A 70 -7.50 4.52 -16.83
N ARG A 71 -7.79 3.22 -17.03
CA ARG A 71 -8.59 2.41 -16.10
C ARG A 71 -7.80 2.18 -14.82
N LYS A 72 -8.20 2.86 -13.75
CA LYS A 72 -7.60 2.68 -12.42
C LYS A 72 -8.15 1.42 -11.78
N ILE A 73 -7.26 0.46 -11.52
CA ILE A 73 -7.60 -0.70 -10.68
C ILE A 73 -7.72 -0.18 -9.25
N LYS A 74 -8.85 -0.45 -8.59
CA LYS A 74 -9.03 -0.09 -7.17
C LYS A 74 -7.94 -0.75 -6.33
N LYS A 75 -7.55 -0.08 -5.24
CA LYS A 75 -6.61 -0.65 -4.26
C LYS A 75 -7.12 -2.02 -3.82
N ILE A 76 -6.24 -3.01 -3.84
CA ILE A 76 -6.59 -4.37 -3.43
C ILE A 76 -6.89 -4.35 -1.93
N GLY A 77 -8.10 -4.76 -1.55
CA GLY A 77 -8.59 -4.74 -0.17
C GLY A 77 -10.02 -4.18 -0.08
N GLY A 78 -10.55 -4.08 1.14
CA GLY A 78 -11.79 -3.36 1.42
C GLY A 78 -11.60 -1.85 1.24
N GLN A 79 -12.71 -1.13 1.02
CA GLN A 79 -12.71 0.33 1.04
C GLN A 79 -12.33 0.80 2.45
N SER A 80 -11.32 1.66 2.57
CA SER A 80 -11.02 2.32 3.85
C SER A 80 -12.17 3.26 4.17
N VAL A 81 -12.63 3.22 5.43
CA VAL A 81 -13.65 4.17 5.87
C VAL A 81 -13.04 5.57 6.03
N PHE A 82 -11.78 5.64 6.46
CA PHE A 82 -11.02 6.87 6.50
C PHE A 82 -10.39 7.19 5.14
N ILE A 83 -10.39 8.48 4.81
CA ILE A 83 -9.53 9.01 3.74
C ILE A 83 -8.10 9.23 4.28
N TYR A 84 -7.14 9.33 3.37
CA TYR A 84 -5.73 9.49 3.74
C TYR A 84 -5.46 10.69 4.64
N GLU A 85 -6.12 11.82 4.35
CA GLU A 85 -5.96 13.06 5.13
C GLU A 85 -6.48 12.90 6.58
N GLU A 86 -7.57 12.17 6.77
CA GLU A 86 -8.10 11.85 8.09
C GLU A 86 -7.16 10.92 8.87
N GLU A 87 -6.61 9.89 8.22
CA GLU A 87 -5.63 9.00 8.87
C GLU A 87 -4.39 9.77 9.34
N VAL A 88 -3.90 10.72 8.53
CA VAL A 88 -2.77 11.59 8.88
C VAL A 88 -3.12 12.51 10.05
N ALA A 89 -4.31 13.11 10.04
CA ALA A 89 -4.76 13.97 11.14
C ALA A 89 -4.85 13.18 12.46
N ILE A 90 -5.37 11.95 12.42
CA ILE A 90 -5.44 11.05 13.58
C ILE A 90 -4.03 10.74 14.11
N ILE A 91 -3.08 10.39 13.23
CA ILE A 91 -1.70 10.10 13.63
C ILE A 91 -1.06 11.33 14.31
N ASN A 92 -1.21 12.51 13.72
CA ASN A 92 -0.65 13.74 14.29
C ASN A 92 -1.26 14.04 15.67
N SER A 93 -2.56 13.84 15.84
CA SER A 93 -3.21 14.03 17.14
C SER A 93 -2.68 13.04 18.20
N ILE A 94 -2.46 11.77 17.83
CA ILE A 94 -1.88 10.77 18.74
C ILE A 94 -0.46 11.16 19.14
N LEU A 95 0.36 11.63 18.20
CA LEU A 95 1.73 12.08 18.46
C LEU A 95 1.75 13.29 19.40
N THR A 96 0.92 14.30 19.15
CA THR A 96 0.82 15.48 20.04
C THR A 96 0.37 15.12 21.45
N CYS A 97 -0.61 14.21 21.59
CA CYS A 97 -1.00 13.70 22.90
C CYS A 97 0.13 12.97 23.62
N ALA A 98 0.94 12.20 22.88
CA ALA A 98 2.12 11.54 23.44
C ALA A 98 3.18 12.56 23.89
N ASP A 99 3.43 13.61 23.10
CA ASP A 99 4.35 14.70 23.46
C ASP A 99 3.90 15.45 24.72
N TRP A 100 2.58 15.57 24.95
CA TRP A 100 2.00 16.15 26.15
C TRP A 100 2.02 15.22 27.37
N GLY A 101 2.53 14.00 27.24
CA GLY A 101 2.60 13.02 28.33
C GLY A 101 1.33 12.17 28.50
N TYR A 102 0.43 12.20 27.52
CA TYR A 102 -0.80 11.40 27.48
C TYR A 102 -0.82 10.45 26.26
N PRO A 103 0.07 9.45 26.21
CA PRO A 103 0.12 8.54 25.08
C PRO A 103 -1.17 7.71 24.99
N LEU A 104 -1.83 7.75 23.83
CA LEU A 104 -3.03 6.96 23.57
C LEU A 104 -2.66 5.51 23.30
N SER A 105 -3.32 4.58 23.99
CA SER A 105 -3.10 3.15 23.75
C SER A 105 -3.83 2.67 22.49
N ALA A 106 -3.44 1.52 21.97
CA ALA A 106 -4.16 0.89 20.86
C ALA A 106 -5.64 0.59 21.20
N MET A 107 -5.98 0.44 22.49
CA MET A 107 -7.38 0.25 22.91
C MET A 107 -8.18 1.54 22.74
N ASP A 108 -7.60 2.67 23.11
CA ASP A 108 -8.25 3.99 23.01
C ASP A 108 -8.49 4.35 21.56
N LEU A 109 -7.50 4.11 20.69
CA LEU A 109 -7.65 4.29 19.25
C LEU A 109 -8.79 3.44 18.66
N ARG A 110 -8.89 2.17 19.07
CA ARG A 110 -10.01 1.31 18.63
C ARG A 110 -11.36 1.83 19.11
N ARG A 111 -11.46 2.33 20.33
CA ARG A 111 -12.71 2.91 20.86
C ARG A 111 -13.07 4.20 20.12
N PHE A 112 -12.10 5.06 19.85
CA PHE A 112 -12.28 6.28 19.07
C PHE A 112 -12.80 5.96 17.67
N VAL A 113 -12.11 5.07 16.94
CA VAL A 113 -12.55 4.64 15.60
C VAL A 113 -13.94 4.01 15.65
N LYS A 114 -14.22 3.14 16.62
CA LYS A 114 -15.56 2.55 16.78
C LYS A 114 -16.64 3.61 17.02
N SER A 115 -16.35 4.64 17.82
CA SER A 115 -17.29 5.73 18.06
C SER A 115 -17.55 6.57 16.80
N PHE A 116 -16.50 6.88 16.04
CA PHE A 116 -16.61 7.59 14.78
C PHE A 116 -17.47 6.84 13.75
N LEU A 117 -17.26 5.52 13.65
CA LEU A 117 -18.03 4.64 12.77
C LEU A 117 -19.49 4.44 13.18
N ALA A 118 -19.84 4.72 14.44
CA ALA A 118 -21.22 4.61 14.92
C ALA A 118 -22.03 5.91 14.74
N LEU A 119 -21.34 7.04 14.52
CA LEU A 119 -21.93 8.37 14.33
C LEU A 119 -22.21 8.70 12.85
N ASN A 120 -21.63 7.92 11.93
CA ASN A 120 -21.81 8.01 10.49
C ASN A 120 -22.50 6.76 9.95
#